data_AF-A0A7S3ILN7-F1
#
_entry.id   AF-A0A7S3ILN7-F1
#
_cell.length_a   1.000
_cell.length_b   1.000
_cell.length_c   1.000
_cell.angle_alpha   90.00
_cell.angle_beta   90.00
_cell.angle_gamma   90.00
#
_symmetry.space_group_name_H-M   'P 1'
#
loop_
_entity.id
_entity.type
_entity.pdbx_description
1 polymer ?
#
loop_
_entity_poly.entity_id
_entity_poly.type
_entity_poly.pdbx_seq_one_letter_code
_entity_poly.pdbx_strand_id
1 'polypeptide(L)'
;MRPGTTEYGLMILFDVSLQPKLPLGTDDKLNNPEFPIPISFVYGSNDWTRVVDTDFGKKIVETNRGKFGSQSNFLIVPDADHNMHMDNPQALANTVINDLLGFEGEEKLPVLPLSEQEAGDHVDYQREFEQDQNEIYRQ
;
A
#
# COMPACT_ATOMS: atom_id res chain seq x y z
N MET A 1 -20.80 -3.28 -12.69
CA MET A 1 -19.46 -3.44 -13.29
C MET A 1 -19.60 -3.66 -14.79
N ARG A 2 -18.75 -3.00 -15.62
CA ARG A 2 -18.75 -3.21 -17.07
C ARG A 2 -18.19 -4.60 -17.41
N PRO A 3 -18.73 -5.31 -18.40
CA PRO A 3 -18.10 -6.52 -18.94
C PRO A 3 -16.82 -6.10 -19.66
N GLY A 4 -15.62 -6.48 -19.18
CA GLY A 4 -14.41 -6.11 -19.92
C GLY A 4 -13.05 -6.47 -19.34
N THR A 5 -12.80 -6.31 -18.04
CA THR A 5 -11.47 -6.63 -17.49
C THR A 5 -11.59 -7.06 -16.03
N THR A 6 -11.70 -8.37 -15.82
CA THR A 6 -11.36 -8.98 -14.53
C THR A 6 -9.86 -9.24 -14.54
N GLU A 7 -9.11 -8.58 -13.66
CA GLU A 7 -7.65 -8.73 -13.48
C GLU A 7 -7.21 -10.18 -13.22
N TYR A 8 -8.17 -11.07 -12.92
CA TYR A 8 -8.00 -12.53 -12.86
C TYR A 8 -7.39 -13.15 -14.14
N GLY A 9 -7.55 -12.53 -15.32
CA GLY A 9 -6.96 -13.03 -16.57
C GLY A 9 -5.42 -13.06 -16.57
N LEU A 10 -4.78 -12.14 -15.86
CA LEU A 10 -3.32 -12.16 -15.71
C LEU A 10 -2.88 -13.27 -14.75
N MET A 11 -3.67 -13.54 -13.71
CA MET A 11 -3.31 -14.54 -12.68
C MET A 11 -3.41 -16.00 -13.16
N ILE A 12 -4.23 -16.32 -14.17
CA ILE A 12 -4.37 -17.68 -14.72
C ILE A 12 -3.15 -18.10 -15.58
N LEU A 13 -2.34 -17.15 -16.05
CA LEU A 13 -1.16 -17.40 -16.90
C LEU A 13 0.16 -17.43 -16.13
N PHE A 14 0.10 -17.42 -14.80
CA PHE A 14 1.26 -17.34 -13.95
C PHE A 14 1.58 -18.72 -13.33
N ASP A 15 2.71 -19.29 -13.74
CA ASP A 15 3.29 -20.47 -13.08
C ASP A 15 3.68 -20.13 -11.64
N VAL A 16 3.62 -21.13 -10.75
CA VAL A 16 3.88 -21.08 -9.28
C VAL A 16 5.35 -20.71 -8.93
N SER A 17 6.08 -20.08 -9.84
CA SER A 17 7.49 -19.71 -9.70
C SER A 17 7.80 -18.38 -10.39
N LEU A 18 6.84 -17.47 -10.48
CA LEU A 18 7.08 -16.17 -11.10
C LEU A 18 8.09 -15.37 -10.28
N GLN A 19 9.28 -15.23 -10.85
CA GLN A 19 10.28 -14.30 -10.38
C GLN A 19 10.24 -13.07 -11.30
N PRO A 20 10.30 -11.85 -10.73
CA PRO A 20 10.43 -10.66 -11.56
C PRO A 20 11.70 -10.77 -12.40
N LYS A 21 11.56 -10.64 -13.73
CA LYS A 21 12.69 -10.67 -14.67
C LYS A 21 13.73 -9.58 -14.36
N LEU A 22 13.29 -8.49 -13.73
CA LEU A 22 14.11 -7.35 -13.36
C LEU A 22 13.76 -6.93 -11.92
N PRO A 23 14.22 -7.66 -10.89
CA PRO A 23 13.90 -7.34 -9.50
C PRO A 23 14.43 -5.96 -9.13
N LEU A 24 13.69 -5.21 -8.32
CA LEU A 24 14.12 -3.88 -7.86
C LEU A 24 15.18 -3.96 -6.75
N GLY A 25 15.29 -5.10 -6.08
CA GLY A 25 16.21 -5.33 -4.97
C GLY A 25 17.64 -5.73 -5.35
N THR A 26 18.04 -5.53 -6.61
CA THR A 26 19.43 -5.67 -7.05
C THR A 26 20.24 -4.43 -6.70
N ASP A 27 21.56 -4.59 -6.49
CA ASP A 27 22.44 -3.54 -5.98
C ASP A 27 22.65 -2.39 -7.00
N ASP A 28 22.34 -2.61 -8.28
CA ASP A 28 22.32 -1.59 -9.33
C ASP A 28 21.02 -0.74 -9.34
N LYS A 29 20.06 -1.03 -8.46
CA LYS A 29 18.75 -0.37 -8.38
C LYS A 29 18.46 0.16 -6.97
N LEU A 30 17.33 -0.24 -6.38
CA LEU A 30 16.86 0.31 -5.10
C LEU A 30 17.64 -0.25 -3.90
N ASN A 31 18.26 -1.43 -4.06
CA ASN A 31 19.13 -2.00 -3.01
C ASN A 31 20.55 -1.42 -3.04
N ASN A 32 20.81 -0.40 -3.85
CA ASN A 32 22.09 0.30 -3.86
C ASN A 32 22.30 1.03 -2.51
N PRO A 33 23.38 0.74 -1.73
CA PRO A 33 23.68 1.47 -0.49
C PRO A 33 23.85 2.99 -0.71
N GLU A 34 24.20 3.40 -1.92
CA GLU A 34 24.37 4.79 -2.31
C GLU A 34 23.11 5.42 -2.93
N PHE A 35 21.98 4.72 -2.95
CA PHE A 35 20.73 5.27 -3.47
C PHE A 35 20.43 6.64 -2.81
N PRO A 36 20.09 7.68 -3.59
CA PRO A 36 20.23 9.06 -3.12
C PRO A 36 19.06 9.57 -2.26
N ILE A 37 17.99 8.78 -2.13
CA ILE A 37 16.79 9.16 -1.39
C ILE A 37 16.39 8.10 -0.36
N PRO A 38 15.71 8.50 0.72
CA PRO A 38 15.08 7.56 1.64
C PRO A 38 13.98 6.77 0.92
N ILE A 39 13.88 5.48 1.23
CA ILE A 39 12.86 4.59 0.69
C ILE A 39 12.05 3.98 1.82
N SER A 40 10.73 4.10 1.70
CA SER A 40 9.78 3.30 2.50
C SER A 40 9.03 2.32 1.60
N PHE A 41 8.83 1.10 2.09
CA PHE A 41 7.99 0.08 1.46
C PHE A 41 6.77 -0.18 2.35
N VAL A 42 5.59 -0.17 1.75
CA VAL A 42 4.32 -0.43 2.42
C VAL A 42 3.72 -1.70 1.82
N TYR A 43 3.37 -2.66 2.67
CA TYR A 43 2.77 -3.94 2.28
C TYR A 43 1.51 -4.25 3.07
N GLY A 44 0.59 -5.00 2.47
CA GLY A 44 -0.48 -5.65 3.22
C GLY A 44 0.07 -6.75 4.12
N SER A 45 -0.54 -6.96 5.29
CA SER A 45 -0.15 -8.03 6.22
C SER A 45 -0.19 -9.42 5.60
N ASN A 46 -1.04 -9.62 4.59
CA ASN A 46 -1.23 -10.89 3.88
C ASN A 46 -0.77 -10.82 2.40
N ASP A 47 0.04 -9.82 2.04
CA ASP A 47 0.49 -9.65 0.64
C ASP A 47 1.40 -10.81 0.21
N TRP A 48 0.89 -11.62 -0.73
CA TRP A 48 1.58 -12.77 -1.30
C TRP A 48 2.79 -12.37 -2.15
N THR A 49 2.84 -11.12 -2.65
CA THR A 49 3.93 -10.65 -3.51
C THR A 49 5.27 -10.66 -2.79
N ARG A 50 5.27 -10.51 -1.46
CA ARG A 50 6.48 -10.62 -0.62
C ARG A 50 7.17 -11.98 -0.77
N VAL A 51 6.39 -13.05 -0.91
CA VAL A 51 6.91 -14.42 -1.04
C VAL A 51 7.57 -14.61 -2.41
N VAL A 52 6.97 -14.08 -3.47
CA VAL A 52 7.49 -14.23 -4.84
C VAL A 52 8.64 -13.26 -5.16
N ASP A 53 8.68 -12.09 -4.50
CA ASP A 53 9.74 -11.09 -4.66
C ASP A 53 10.88 -11.27 -3.64
N THR A 54 10.96 -12.44 -2.99
CA THR A 54 12.06 -12.78 -2.07
C THR A 54 12.28 -11.73 -0.96
N ASP A 55 11.19 -11.10 -0.51
CA ASP A 55 11.18 -10.01 0.50
C ASP A 55 12.12 -8.83 0.17
N PHE A 56 12.34 -8.53 -1.13
CA PHE A 56 13.26 -7.47 -1.55
C PHE A 56 12.91 -6.10 -0.99
N GLY A 57 11.63 -5.77 -0.81
CA GLY A 57 11.22 -4.51 -0.19
C GLY A 57 11.81 -4.33 1.22
N LYS A 58 11.88 -5.40 2.02
CA LYS A 58 12.51 -5.38 3.34
C LYS A 58 14.02 -5.20 3.23
N LYS A 59 14.67 -5.94 2.35
CA LYS A 59 16.13 -5.85 2.10
C LYS A 59 16.55 -4.44 1.65
N ILE A 60 15.77 -3.83 0.76
CA ILE A 60 16.00 -2.46 0.27
C ILE A 60 15.96 -1.47 1.44
N VAL A 61 14.92 -1.54 2.27
CA VAL A 61 14.79 -0.65 3.44
C VAL A 61 15.95 -0.85 4.40
N GLU A 62 16.32 -2.09 4.73
CA GLU A 62 17.43 -2.38 5.64
C GLU A 62 18.76 -1.83 5.13
N THR A 63 19.02 -1.94 3.82
CA THR A 63 20.21 -1.37 3.20
C THR A 63 20.18 0.16 3.21
N ASN A 64 19.05 0.75 2.82
CA ASN A 64 18.87 2.21 2.74
C ASN A 64 18.90 2.89 4.13
N ARG A 65 18.47 2.18 5.19
CA ARG A 65 18.59 2.60 6.60
C ARG A 65 20.03 2.89 7.03
N GLY A 66 21.02 2.23 6.43
CA GLY A 66 22.43 2.51 6.70
C GLY A 66 22.81 3.97 6.45
N LYS A 67 22.10 4.65 5.53
CA LYS A 67 22.31 6.05 5.15
C LYS A 67 21.26 7.00 5.73
N PHE A 68 19.99 6.58 5.75
CA PHE A 68 18.86 7.47 6.07
C PHE A 68 18.22 7.23 7.45
N GLY A 69 18.63 6.20 8.18
CA GLY A 69 18.14 5.92 9.53
C GLY A 69 16.61 5.78 9.58
N SER A 70 15.94 6.56 10.42
CA SER A 70 14.48 6.51 10.63
C SER A 70 13.64 7.01 9.46
N GLN A 71 14.25 7.58 8.41
CA GLN A 71 13.52 8.05 7.22
C GLN A 71 13.22 6.92 6.22
N SER A 72 13.65 5.69 6.48
CA SER A 72 13.46 4.56 5.57
C SER A 72 12.79 3.41 6.30
N ASN A 73 11.55 3.11 5.93
CA ASN A 73 10.69 2.27 6.75
C ASN A 73 10.04 1.13 5.97
N PHE A 74 9.92 -0.01 6.65
CA PHE A 74 9.16 -1.16 6.17
C PHE A 74 7.88 -1.23 6.99
N LEU A 75 6.75 -0.95 6.35
CA LEU A 75 5.48 -0.68 6.98
C LEU A 75 4.44 -1.72 6.54
N ILE A 76 3.56 -2.09 7.47
CA ILE A 76 2.53 -3.11 7.24
C ILE A 76 1.15 -2.50 7.47
N VAL A 77 0.26 -2.68 6.49
CA VAL A 77 -1.15 -2.37 6.57
C VAL A 77 -1.90 -3.62 7.05
N PRO A 78 -2.60 -3.57 8.19
CA PRO A 78 -3.34 -4.72 8.72
C PRO A 78 -4.54 -5.07 7.83
N ASP A 79 -4.92 -6.35 7.84
CA ASP A 79 -6.07 -6.91 7.11
C ASP A 79 -6.07 -6.63 5.59
N ALA A 80 -4.89 -6.45 5.00
CA ALA A 80 -4.74 -6.17 3.58
C ALA A 80 -3.86 -7.21 2.86
N ASP A 81 -4.19 -7.48 1.60
CA ASP A 81 -3.35 -8.18 0.63
C ASP A 81 -2.55 -7.17 -0.22
N HIS A 82 -2.23 -7.53 -1.47
CA HIS A 82 -1.60 -6.65 -2.43
C HIS A 82 -2.39 -5.36 -2.73
N ASN A 83 -3.72 -5.42 -2.67
CA ASN A 83 -4.63 -4.33 -2.99
C ASN A 83 -5.04 -3.57 -1.72
N MET A 84 -4.05 -3.11 -0.94
CA MET A 84 -4.26 -2.42 0.34
C MET A 84 -5.26 -1.26 0.30
N HIS A 85 -5.37 -0.57 -0.85
CA HIS A 85 -6.30 0.54 -1.05
C HIS A 85 -7.77 0.09 -1.17
N MET A 86 -8.01 -1.16 -1.54
CA MET A 86 -9.34 -1.77 -1.56
C MET A 86 -9.64 -2.45 -0.22
N ASP A 87 -8.66 -3.13 0.36
CA ASP A 87 -8.85 -3.93 1.56
C ASP A 87 -8.94 -3.06 2.82
N ASN A 88 -7.99 -2.14 3.01
CA ASN A 88 -7.94 -1.29 4.20
C ASN A 88 -7.45 0.13 3.84
N PRO A 89 -8.27 0.92 3.12
CA PRO A 89 -7.88 2.23 2.62
C PRO A 89 -7.49 3.22 3.72
N GLN A 90 -8.21 3.21 4.86
CA GLN A 90 -7.94 4.13 5.96
C GLN A 90 -6.59 3.84 6.62
N ALA A 91 -6.27 2.57 6.90
CA ALA A 91 -4.99 2.21 7.49
C ALA A 91 -3.82 2.45 6.52
N LEU A 92 -4.02 2.24 5.21
CA LEU A 92 -3.04 2.60 4.19
C LEU A 92 -2.77 4.11 4.19
N ALA A 93 -3.81 4.93 4.13
CA ALA A 93 -3.68 6.39 4.14
C ALA A 93 -2.95 6.87 5.40
N ASN A 94 -3.37 6.39 6.58
CA ASN A 94 -2.76 6.76 7.85
C ASN A 94 -1.30 6.31 7.93
N THR A 95 -0.96 5.14 7.37
CA THR A 95 0.43 4.65 7.29
C THR A 95 1.31 5.60 6.47
N VAL A 96 0.85 6.00 5.28
CA VAL A 96 1.59 6.93 4.41
C VAL A 96 1.74 8.30 5.07
N ILE A 97 0.66 8.83 5.67
CA ILE A 97 0.69 10.14 6.33
C ILE A 97 1.65 10.12 7.51
N ASN A 98 1.57 9.11 8.38
CA ASN A 98 2.46 8.98 9.53
C ASN A 98 3.93 8.89 9.11
N ASP A 99 4.25 8.15 8.04
CA ASP A 99 5.62 8.01 7.54
C ASP A 99 6.14 9.32 6.93
N LEU A 100 5.32 10.03 6.16
CA LEU A 100 5.71 11.29 5.52
C LEU A 100 5.85 12.45 6.51
N LEU A 101 4.97 12.52 7.51
CA LEU A 101 4.93 13.63 8.47
C LEU A 101 5.69 13.33 9.77
N GLY A 102 6.13 12.09 9.98
CA GLY A 102 6.83 11.67 11.19
C GLY A 102 5.95 11.74 12.44
N PHE A 103 4.64 11.50 12.31
CA PHE A 103 3.72 11.56 13.44
C PHE A 103 3.97 10.40 14.41
N GLU A 104 4.16 10.73 15.67
CA GLU A 104 4.41 9.81 16.77
C GLU A 104 3.53 10.17 17.99
N GLY A 105 3.44 9.26 18.95
CA GLY A 105 2.67 9.50 20.17
C GLY A 105 1.20 9.83 19.92
N GLU A 106 0.74 10.95 20.47
CA GLU A 106 -0.66 11.40 20.40
C GLU A 106 -1.06 11.96 19.02
N GLU A 107 -0.09 12.36 18.18
CA GLU A 107 -0.34 12.87 16.82
C GLU A 107 -0.47 11.75 15.79
N LYS A 108 -0.03 10.54 16.15
CA LYS A 108 0.00 9.39 15.25
C LYS A 108 -1.42 8.97 14.88
N LEU A 109 -1.70 9.00 13.57
CA LEU A 109 -2.98 8.52 13.05
C LEU A 109 -3.11 7.00 13.27
N PRO A 110 -4.30 6.50 13.62
CA PRO A 110 -4.50 5.09 13.92
C PRO A 110 -4.31 4.22 12.67
N VAL A 111 -3.46 3.20 12.75
CA VAL A 111 -3.30 2.18 11.71
C VAL A 111 -3.87 0.88 12.26
N LEU A 112 -5.17 0.66 12.04
CA LEU A 112 -5.95 -0.37 12.72
C LEU A 112 -6.48 -1.44 11.75
N PRO A 113 -6.61 -2.69 12.21
CA PRO A 113 -7.42 -3.72 11.56
C PRO A 113 -8.84 -3.23 11.27
N LEU A 114 -9.50 -3.78 10.25
CA LEU A 114 -10.86 -3.36 9.87
C LEU A 114 -11.85 -3.57 11.02
N SER A 115 -11.69 -4.64 11.80
CA SER A 115 -12.57 -4.95 12.94
C SER A 115 -12.47 -3.94 14.09
N GLU A 116 -11.41 -3.13 14.10
CA GLU A 116 -11.11 -2.15 15.16
C GLU A 116 -11.27 -0.71 14.68
N GLN A 117 -11.57 -0.50 13.40
CA GLN A 117 -11.92 0.83 12.90
C GLN A 117 -13.31 1.17 13.42
N GLU A 118 -13.44 2.34 14.01
CA GLU A 118 -14.77 2.89 14.29
C GLU A 118 -15.52 2.91 12.95
N ALA A 119 -16.76 2.43 12.96
CA ALA A 119 -17.69 2.71 11.89
C ALA A 119 -17.95 4.22 11.93
N GLY A 120 -17.01 5.02 11.41
CA GLY A 120 -17.26 6.39 11.05
C GLY A 120 -18.50 6.42 10.17
N ASP A 121 -19.24 7.52 10.19
CA ASP A 121 -20.34 7.72 9.24
C ASP A 121 -19.79 7.36 7.86
N HIS A 122 -20.18 6.19 7.35
CA HIS A 122 -19.76 5.74 6.04
C HIS A 122 -20.27 6.81 5.10
N VAL A 123 -19.35 7.63 4.58
CA VAL A 123 -19.68 8.54 3.50
C VAL A 123 -20.02 7.61 2.35
N ASP A 124 -21.31 7.46 2.13
CA ASP A 124 -21.84 6.75 0.99
C ASP A 124 -21.58 7.65 -0.23
N TYR A 125 -20.35 7.57 -0.74
CA TYR A 125 -19.90 8.33 -1.91
C TYR A 125 -20.81 8.09 -3.13
N GLN A 126 -21.48 6.93 -3.16
CA GLN A 126 -22.45 6.61 -4.19
C GLN A 126 -23.70 7.47 -4.03
N ARG A 127 -24.20 7.62 -2.79
CA ARG A 127 -25.29 8.53 -2.45
C ARG A 127 -24.94 10.01 -2.65
N GLU A 128 -23.72 10.46 -2.30
CA GLU A 128 -23.28 11.84 -2.59
C GLU A 128 -23.22 12.10 -4.10
N PHE A 129 -22.63 11.18 -4.87
CA PHE A 129 -22.57 11.29 -6.33
C PHE A 129 -23.96 11.33 -6.97
N GLU A 130 -24.90 10.52 -6.47
CA GLU A 130 -26.29 10.53 -6.92
C GLU A 130 -27.02 11.84 -6.54
N GLN A 131 -26.71 12.43 -5.38
CA GLN A 131 -27.25 13.73 -4.99
C GLN A 131 -26.73 14.85 -5.90
N ASP A 132 -25.42 14.87 -6.17
CA ASP A 132 -24.80 15.85 -7.08
C ASP A 132 -25.34 15.74 -8.51
N GLN A 133 -25.50 14.52 -9.03
CA GLN A 133 -26.15 14.29 -10.32
C GLN A 133 -27.57 14.87 -10.35
N ASN A 134 -28.37 14.60 -9.31
CA ASN A 134 -29.75 15.08 -9.23
C ASN A 134 -29.86 16.60 -9.10
N GLU A 135 -28.89 17.28 -8.48
CA GLU A 135 -28.85 18.75 -8.44
C GLU A 135 -28.51 19.37 -9.79
N ILE A 136 -27.59 18.74 -10.55
CA ILE A 136 -27.23 19.19 -11.91
C ILE A 136 -28.44 19.10 -12.86
N TYR A 137 -29.29 18.07 -12.73
CA TYR A 137 -30.46 17.89 -13.58
C TYR A 137 -31.72 18.66 -13.13
N ARG A 138 -31.63 19.47 -12.05
CA ARG A 138 -32.72 20.33 -11.56
C ARG A 138 -32.59 21.82 -11.94
N GLN A 139 -31.53 22.19 -12.65
CA GLN A 139 -31.37 23.52 -13.28
C GLN A 139 -31.82 23.49 -14.75
#